data_AF-A0A1W0CTD9-F1
#
_entry.id   AF-A0A1W0CTD9-F1
#
_cell.length_a   1.000
_cell.length_b   1.000
_cell.length_c   1.000
_cell.angle_alpha   90.00
_cell.angle_beta   90.00
_cell.angle_gamma   90.00
#
_symmetry.space_group_name_H-M   'P 1'
#
loop_
_entity.id
_entity.type
_entity.pdbx_description
1 polymer ?
#
loop_
_entity_poly.entity_id
_entity_poly.type
_entity_poly.pdbx_seq_one_letter_code
_entity_poly.pdbx_strand_id
1 'polypeptide(L)'
;MASGLSVVDGEGRFITITGSGGEVFLDQATAQNGLYVESPPRRRCRLDYVLPEEDTSVIYQTIRARCAPGAQLEVDASDRRLAG
;
A
#
# COMPACT_ATOMS: atom_id res chain seq x y z
N MET A 1 -1.13 0.03 11.78
CA MET A 1 -1.47 1.16 10.91
C MET A 1 -2.80 1.75 11.39
N ALA A 2 -3.20 2.95 10.97
CA ALA A 2 -4.55 3.43 11.31
C ALA A 2 -5.61 2.68 10.48
N SER A 3 -6.84 2.62 10.98
CA SER A 3 -8.00 2.06 10.28
C SER A 3 -8.60 3.03 9.27
N GLY A 4 -9.37 2.53 8.31
CA GLY A 4 -10.06 3.35 7.32
C GLY A 4 -9.15 4.02 6.27
N LEU A 5 -7.88 3.65 6.18
CA LEU A 5 -6.96 4.14 5.17
C LEU A 5 -7.13 3.38 3.85
N SER A 6 -6.97 4.09 2.73
CA SER A 6 -7.00 3.49 1.40
C SER A 6 -5.71 2.72 1.14
N VAL A 7 -5.82 1.52 0.59
CA VAL A 7 -4.70 0.75 0.06
C VAL A 7 -4.82 0.72 -1.46
N VAL A 8 -3.74 1.12 -2.12
CA VAL A 8 -3.66 1.28 -3.57
C VAL A 8 -2.45 0.54 -4.12
N ASP A 9 -2.44 0.27 -5.41
CA ASP A 9 -1.28 -0.26 -6.12
C ASP A 9 -0.26 0.84 -6.48
N GLY A 10 0.77 0.49 -7.27
CA GLY A 10 1.78 1.42 -7.77
C GLY A 10 1.20 2.62 -8.53
N GLU A 11 0.12 2.41 -9.29
CA GLU A 11 -0.54 3.43 -10.11
C GLU A 11 -1.54 4.27 -9.31
N GLY A 12 -1.79 3.94 -8.04
CA GLY A 12 -2.78 4.62 -7.22
C GLY A 12 -4.21 4.09 -7.41
N ARG A 13 -4.37 2.92 -8.07
CA ARG A 13 -5.68 2.28 -8.21
C ARG A 13 -6.08 1.64 -6.89
N PHE A 14 -7.33 1.83 -6.50
CA PHE A 14 -7.88 1.31 -5.25
C PHE A 14 -7.87 -0.22 -5.23
N ILE A 15 -7.36 -0.79 -4.13
CA ILE A 15 -7.35 -2.22 -3.85
C ILE A 15 -8.33 -2.54 -2.71
N THR A 16 -8.15 -1.90 -1.55
CA THR A 16 -8.96 -2.16 -0.36
C THR A 16 -8.84 -1.05 0.69
N ILE A 17 -9.50 -1.20 1.84
CA ILE A 17 -9.42 -0.31 3.00
C ILE A 17 -8.85 -1.10 4.19
N THR A 18 -7.99 -0.46 4.99
CA THR A 18 -7.50 -1.05 6.24
C THR A 18 -8.65 -1.27 7.24
N GLY A 19 -8.75 -2.47 7.79
CA GLY A 19 -9.70 -2.85 8.83
C GLY A 19 -9.45 -2.14 10.17
N SER A 20 -10.22 -2.50 11.19
CA SER A 20 -10.24 -1.80 12.49
C SER A 20 -8.91 -1.91 13.25
N GLY A 21 -8.16 -2.99 13.07
CA GLY A 21 -6.80 -3.18 13.60
C GLY A 21 -5.69 -2.72 12.64
N GLY A 22 -6.04 -2.16 11.48
CA GLY A 22 -5.10 -1.79 10.43
C GLY A 22 -4.67 -2.96 9.53
N GLU A 23 -5.36 -4.10 9.60
CA GLU A 23 -5.18 -5.26 8.73
C GLU A 23 -5.79 -5.05 7.34
N VAL A 24 -5.31 -5.83 6.37
CA VAL A 24 -5.84 -5.89 5.01
C VAL A 24 -5.91 -7.35 4.59
N PHE A 25 -6.93 -7.71 3.81
CA PHE A 25 -7.09 -9.04 3.25
C PHE A 25 -6.92 -8.95 1.74
N LEU A 26 -6.03 -9.78 1.19
CA LEU A 26 -5.62 -9.75 -0.20
C LEU A 26 -5.48 -11.19 -0.70
N ASP A 27 -5.77 -11.40 -1.99
CA ASP A 27 -5.29 -12.59 -2.67
C ASP A 27 -3.77 -12.51 -2.92
N GLN A 28 -3.18 -13.66 -3.23
CA GLN A 28 -1.74 -13.78 -3.42
C GLN A 28 -1.22 -13.02 -4.65
N ALA A 29 -2.02 -12.90 -5.71
CA ALA A 29 -1.63 -12.17 -6.92
C ALA A 29 -1.51 -10.67 -6.63
N THR A 30 -2.47 -10.13 -5.88
CA THR A 30 -2.50 -8.73 -5.47
C THR A 30 -1.40 -8.42 -4.45
N ALA A 31 -1.16 -9.35 -3.51
CA ALA A 31 -0.12 -9.19 -2.51
C ALA A 31 1.30 -9.16 -3.12
N GLN A 32 1.52 -9.73 -4.30
CA GLN A 32 2.82 -9.66 -4.99
C GLN A 32 3.11 -8.29 -5.63
N ASN A 33 2.09 -7.45 -5.79
CA ASN A 33 2.26 -6.11 -6.35
C ASN A 33 2.82 -5.13 -5.32
N GLY A 34 3.41 -4.04 -5.79
CA GLY A 34 3.77 -2.93 -4.91
C GLY A 34 2.52 -2.26 -4.33
N LEU A 35 2.31 -2.41 -3.02
CA LEU A 35 1.18 -1.83 -2.31
C LEU A 35 1.56 -0.58 -1.55
N TYR A 36 0.61 0.34 -1.47
CA TYR A 36 0.78 1.62 -0.81
C TYR A 36 -0.45 1.95 0.01
N VAL A 37 -0.24 2.65 1.11
CA VAL A 37 -1.32 3.21 1.92
C VAL A 37 -1.37 4.70 1.72
N GLU A 38 -2.57 5.20 1.41
CA GLU A 38 -2.85 6.61 1.27
C GLU A 38 -3.64 7.12 2.48
N SER A 39 -3.14 8.22 3.04
CA SER A 39 -3.77 8.93 4.14
C SER A 39 -3.89 10.42 3.82
N PRO A 40 -5.01 11.07 4.19
CA PRO A 40 -5.16 12.50 4.02
C PRO A 40 -4.06 13.32 4.74
N PRO A 41 -3.67 14.50 4.23
CA PRO A 41 -4.18 15.15 3.01
C PRO A 41 -3.47 14.75 1.71
N ARG A 42 -2.46 13.86 1.75
CA ARG A 42 -1.70 13.32 0.58
C ARG A 42 -0.48 12.48 0.98
N ARG A 43 -0.51 11.84 2.15
CA ARG A 43 0.60 11.02 2.63
C ARG A 43 0.45 9.62 2.06
N ARG A 44 1.42 9.22 1.23
CA ARG A 44 1.52 7.86 0.68
C ARG A 44 2.73 7.16 1.29
N CYS A 45 2.56 5.89 1.60
CA CYS A 45 3.59 5.10 2.24
C CYS A 45 3.61 3.71 1.61
N ARG A 46 4.80 3.19 1.27
CA ARG A 46 4.92 1.86 0.66
C ARG A 46 4.83 0.81 1.76
N LEU A 47 4.09 -0.25 1.49
CA LEU A 47 4.06 -1.42 2.35
C LEU A 47 5.27 -2.31 2.06
N ASP A 48 6.13 -2.46 3.06
CA ASP A 48 7.25 -3.38 3.03
C ASP A 48 6.90 -4.63 3.84
N TYR A 49 6.89 -5.76 3.17
CA TYR A 49 6.64 -7.09 3.72
C TYR A 49 7.36 -8.13 2.87
N VAL A 50 7.49 -9.34 3.42
CA VAL A 50 8.00 -10.50 2.70
C VAL A 50 6.87 -11.50 2.63
N LEU A 51 6.49 -11.88 1.41
CA LEU A 51 5.56 -12.99 1.22
C LEU A 51 6.31 -14.29 1.44
N PRO A 52 5.79 -15.19 2.28
CA PRO A 52 6.30 -16.56 2.34
C PRO A 52 5.96 -17.29 1.03
N GLU A 53 6.54 -18.48 0.86
CA GLU A 53 6.10 -19.39 -0.18
C GLU A 53 4.63 -19.78 0.01
N GLU A 54 3.96 -20.04 -1.10
CA GLU A 54 2.57 -20.48 -1.10
C GLU A 54 2.46 -21.84 -0.40
N ASP A 55 1.59 -21.92 0.60
CA ASP A 55 1.29 -23.16 1.30
C ASP A 55 -0.19 -23.47 1.09
N THR A 56 -0.46 -24.45 0.23
CA THR A 56 -1.81 -24.87 -0.12
C THR A 56 -2.53 -25.62 1.01
N SER A 57 -1.82 -25.94 2.10
CA SER A 57 -2.42 -26.55 3.29
C SER A 57 -3.14 -25.54 4.19
N VAL A 58 -2.96 -24.23 3.95
CA VAL A 58 -3.61 -23.16 4.70
C VAL A 58 -4.46 -22.26 3.80
N ILE A 59 -5.62 -21.84 4.30
CA ILE A 59 -6.57 -21.01 3.54
C ILE A 59 -6.17 -19.53 3.54
N TYR A 60 -5.48 -19.09 4.59
CA TYR A 60 -4.94 -17.74 4.71
C TYR A 60 -3.64 -17.74 5.49
N GLN A 61 -2.78 -16.79 5.16
CA GLN A 61 -1.53 -16.54 5.86
C GLN A 61 -1.50 -15.08 6.31
N THR A 62 -1.00 -14.87 7.52
CA THR A 62 -0.88 -13.53 8.11
C THR A 62 0.57 -13.13 8.18
N ILE A 63 0.91 -12.02 7.51
CA ILE A 63 2.24 -11.41 7.54
C ILE A 63 2.20 -10.06 8.23
N ARG A 64 3.33 -9.65 8.79
CA ARG A 64 3.49 -8.28 9.29
C ARG A 64 4.08 -7.42 8.19
N ALA A 65 3.33 -6.39 7.79
CA ALA A 65 3.84 -5.33 6.94
C ALA A 65 4.29 -4.13 7.77
N ARG A 66 5.31 -3.42 7.30
CA ARG A 66 5.68 -2.11 7.82
C ARG A 66 5.40 -1.07 6.77
N CYS A 67 4.86 0.04 7.22
CA CYS A 67 4.76 1.22 6.40
C CYS A 67 6.13 1.92 6.44
N ALA A 68 6.94 1.72 5.42
CA ALA A 68 8.15 2.53 5.27
C ALA A 68 7.73 3.88 4.69
N PRO A 69 8.13 5.02 5.29
CA PRO A 69 7.84 6.32 4.70
C PRO A 69 8.37 6.33 3.26
N GLY A 70 7.44 6.21 2.31
CA GLY A 70 7.73 6.33 0.89
C GLY A 70 8.08 7.78 0.62
N ALA A 71 9.11 8.00 -0.19
CA ALA A 71 9.59 9.29 -0.62
C ALA A 71 8.46 10.33 -0.75
N GLN A 72 8.55 11.43 0.01
CA GLN A 72 7.76 12.62 -0.29
C GLN A 72 7.95 12.96 -1.77
N LEU A 73 6.86 13.10 -2.50
CA LEU A 73 6.66 14.19 -3.47
C LEU A 73 7.93 14.67 -4.23
N GLU A 74 8.52 13.87 -5.12
CA GLU A 74 9.44 14.42 -6.14
C GLU A 74 8.83 14.46 -7.55
N VAL A 75 7.75 13.72 -7.82
CA VAL A 75 7.16 13.69 -9.18
C VAL A 75 6.07 14.76 -9.39
N ASP A 76 5.38 15.23 -8.34
CA ASP A 76 4.25 16.20 -8.48
C ASP A 76 4.66 17.68 -8.28
N ALA A 77 5.93 17.96 -7.97
CA ALA A 77 6.45 19.33 -7.82
C ALA A 77 7.11 19.89 -9.10
N SER A 78 7.48 19.03 -10.06
CA SER A 78 8.14 19.46 -11.31
C SER A 78 7.17 19.72 -12.46
N ASP A 79 5.93 19.20 -12.44
CA ASP A 79 4.99 19.35 -13.57
C ASP A 79 4.13 20.63 -13.51
N ARG A 80 4.37 21.50 -12.52
CA ARG A 80 3.61 22.75 -12.33
C ARG A 80 4.40 24.04 -12.49
N ARG A 81 5.63 23.97 -13.00
CA ARG A 81 6.41 25.15 -13.39
C ARG A 81 7.01 24.96 -14.78
N LEU A 82 6.25 25.37 -15.80
CA LEU A 82 6.69 26.17 -16.95
C LEU A 82 5.47 26.37 -17.89
N ALA A 83 4.46 27.07 -17.39
CA ALA A 83 3.69 27.98 -18.22
C ALA A 83 4.27 29.36 -17.91
N GLY A 84 5.13 29.85 -18.80
CA GLY A 84 5.80 31.14 -18.75
C GLY A 84 6.46 31.39 -20.09
#